data_AF-M7TCV2-F1
#
_entry.id   AF-M7TCV2-F1
#
_cell.length_a   1.000
_cell.length_b   1.000
_cell.length_c   1.000
_cell.angle_alpha   90.00
_cell.angle_beta   90.00
_cell.angle_gamma   90.00
#
_symmetry.space_group_name_H-M   'P 1'
#
loop_
_entity.id
_entity.type
_entity.pdbx_description
1 polymer ?
#
loop_
_entity_poly.entity_id
_entity_poly.type
_entity_poly.pdbx_seq_one_letter_code
_entity_poly.pdbx_strand_id
1 'polypeptide(L)'
;MTAPAPSDSVVESVASNATTQSGAASTTHSPDASRREPTSSTAGTAQLPSKSLTGKPEEMEKTKQLVISALQYHPDWPTPGVNFIDILPIFRNPAIFASLLDVLIYQIEETFPSNKPGVVVGLDARGFLFGPTLALRLGVPFVPVRKSGKMPGICFTEGYEKEYGGDEFQIQADSIQKNQKVLIVDDILATGEF
;
A
#
# COMPACT_ATOMS: atom_id res chain seq x y z
N MET A 1 -16.05 25.42 53.23
CA MET A 1 -15.12 26.54 52.99
C MET A 1 -15.48 27.16 51.65
N THR A 2 -15.73 28.46 51.70
CA THR A 2 -16.40 29.31 50.73
C THR A 2 -15.50 29.63 49.53
N ALA A 3 -16.08 29.73 48.32
CA ALA A 3 -15.43 30.23 47.11
C ALA A 3 -15.03 31.72 47.23
N PRO A 4 -14.20 32.27 46.33
CA PRO A 4 -14.76 32.78 45.06
C PRO A 4 -13.84 32.70 43.81
N ALA A 5 -14.48 32.58 42.64
CA ALA A 5 -14.15 33.35 41.41
C ALA A 5 -15.11 34.58 41.37
N PRO A 6 -15.02 35.62 40.49
CA PRO A 6 -14.30 35.71 39.20
C PRO A 6 -13.69 37.12 38.91
N SER A 7 -13.16 37.35 37.69
CA SER A 7 -13.21 38.67 37.05
C SER A 7 -13.13 38.61 35.52
N ASP A 8 -14.21 39.06 34.87
CA ASP A 8 -14.30 39.57 33.48
C ASP A 8 -13.29 40.73 33.25
N SER A 9 -12.98 41.32 32.10
CA SER A 9 -13.48 41.41 30.72
C SER A 9 -12.40 42.22 29.96
N VAL A 10 -12.31 42.17 28.62
CA VAL A 10 -12.37 43.35 27.74
C VAL A 10 -12.68 42.87 26.31
N VAL A 11 -13.72 43.49 25.76
CA VAL A 11 -14.18 43.43 24.38
C VAL A 11 -13.60 44.65 23.67
N GLU A 12 -13.12 44.53 22.43
CA GLU A 12 -13.08 45.69 21.53
C GLU A 12 -13.21 45.26 20.07
N SER A 13 -14.10 45.97 19.37
CA SER A 13 -14.57 45.77 18.00
C SER A 13 -14.46 47.10 17.26
N VAL A 14 -13.83 47.16 16.07
CA VAL A 14 -14.02 48.22 15.05
C VAL A 14 -13.60 47.62 13.68
N ALA A 15 -14.51 47.22 12.79
CA ALA A 15 -15.23 47.97 11.75
C ALA A 15 -14.43 48.30 10.45
N SER A 16 -14.89 47.69 9.36
CA SER A 16 -15.13 48.20 7.98
C SER A 16 -14.10 49.04 7.22
N ASN A 17 -13.81 48.62 5.97
CA ASN A 17 -14.24 49.40 4.79
C ASN A 17 -14.14 48.62 3.47
N ALA A 18 -15.22 48.67 2.70
CA ALA A 18 -15.27 48.37 1.27
C ALA A 18 -15.21 49.70 0.50
N THR A 19 -14.51 49.77 -0.64
CA THR A 19 -14.86 50.66 -1.78
C THR A 19 -14.17 50.17 -3.07
N THR A 20 -15.01 50.05 -4.09
CA THR A 20 -14.83 49.89 -5.55
C THR A 20 -13.76 50.77 -6.22
N GLN A 21 -13.13 50.28 -7.29
CA GLN A 21 -13.32 50.78 -8.69
C GLN A 21 -12.39 50.11 -9.73
N SER A 22 -12.90 50.10 -10.97
CA SER A 22 -12.36 49.58 -12.22
C SER A 22 -11.17 50.36 -12.80
N GLY A 23 -10.33 49.71 -13.62
CA GLY A 23 -9.41 50.38 -14.54
C GLY A 23 -8.58 49.39 -15.37
N ALA A 24 -8.51 49.62 -16.68
CA ALA A 24 -8.08 48.68 -17.72
C ALA A 24 -6.55 48.59 -17.97
N ALA A 25 -6.16 47.43 -18.51
CA ALA A 25 -5.11 47.14 -19.51
C ALA A 25 -3.65 47.60 -19.29
N SER A 26 -2.72 46.63 -19.24
CA SER A 26 -1.69 46.42 -20.28
C SER A 26 -0.87 45.14 -20.06
N THR A 27 -0.97 44.22 -21.02
CA THR A 27 0.05 43.28 -21.55
C THR A 27 1.33 43.01 -20.76
N THR A 28 1.64 41.72 -20.52
CA THR A 28 2.79 41.02 -21.14
C THR A 28 2.85 39.52 -20.79
N HIS A 29 3.14 38.72 -21.83
CA HIS A 29 3.70 37.36 -21.86
C HIS A 29 2.88 36.13 -21.38
N SER A 30 2.23 35.51 -22.37
CA SER A 30 2.09 34.04 -22.48
C SER A 30 3.38 33.45 -23.08
N PRO A 31 3.73 32.18 -22.80
CA PRO A 31 3.32 31.13 -23.75
C PRO A 31 2.76 29.89 -23.01
N ASP A 32 1.55 29.49 -23.36
CA ASP A 32 1.29 28.37 -24.27
C ASP A 32 1.79 27.02 -23.70
N ALA A 33 0.97 26.45 -22.82
CA ALA A 33 1.05 25.04 -22.44
C ALA A 33 0.54 24.20 -23.62
N SER A 34 1.35 24.12 -24.67
CA SER A 34 1.10 23.23 -25.80
C SER A 34 1.09 21.79 -25.29
N ARG A 35 -0.13 21.28 -25.14
CA ARG A 35 -0.52 19.87 -25.11
C ARG A 35 0.41 19.04 -26.00
N ARG A 36 1.33 18.27 -25.39
CA ARG A 36 2.02 17.20 -26.11
C ARG A 36 1.04 16.04 -26.27
N GLU A 37 0.53 15.87 -27.48
CA GLU A 37 -0.07 14.62 -27.93
C GLU A 37 0.96 13.49 -27.69
N PRO A 38 0.61 12.39 -26.99
CA PRO A 38 1.50 11.26 -26.88
C PRO A 38 1.55 10.57 -28.25
N THR A 39 2.68 10.75 -28.95
CA THR A 39 3.01 9.94 -30.12
C THR A 39 2.98 8.47 -29.72
N SER A 40 2.20 7.69 -30.46
CA SER A 40 2.08 6.24 -30.34
C SER A 40 3.44 5.57 -30.59
N SER A 41 4.25 5.43 -29.54
CA SER A 41 5.33 4.46 -29.52
C SER A 41 4.72 3.15 -29.07
N THR A 42 4.70 2.15 -29.96
CA THR A 42 4.38 0.76 -29.65
C THR A 42 5.25 0.34 -28.48
N ALA A 43 4.69 0.38 -27.27
CA ALA A 43 5.33 -0.13 -26.07
C ALA A 43 5.38 -1.64 -26.23
N GLY A 44 6.50 -2.14 -26.78
CA GLY A 44 6.82 -3.54 -26.69
C GLY A 44 6.79 -3.91 -25.21
N THR A 45 5.91 -4.84 -24.84
CA THR A 45 5.90 -5.48 -23.54
C THR A 45 7.27 -6.11 -23.33
N ALA A 46 8.16 -5.39 -22.65
CA ALA A 46 9.40 -5.94 -22.15
C ALA A 46 9.04 -6.93 -21.04
N GLN A 47 8.79 -8.17 -21.45
CA GLN A 47 8.62 -9.29 -20.53
C GLN A 47 9.94 -9.44 -19.79
N LEU A 48 9.95 -9.08 -18.49
CA LEU A 48 11.06 -9.45 -17.61
C LEU A 48 11.23 -10.97 -17.71
N PRO A 49 12.46 -11.48 -17.85
CA PRO A 49 12.70 -12.90 -18.03
C PRO A 49 12.17 -13.67 -16.81
N SER A 50 11.03 -14.33 -16.98
CA SER A 50 10.54 -15.31 -16.02
C SER A 50 11.33 -16.59 -16.25
N LYS A 51 12.32 -16.85 -15.40
CA LYS A 51 12.93 -18.17 -15.32
C LYS A 51 11.79 -19.18 -15.05
N SER A 52 11.67 -20.23 -15.86
CA SER A 52 10.69 -21.30 -15.62
C SER A 52 10.92 -21.85 -14.21
N LEU A 53 9.99 -21.59 -13.29
CA LEU A 53 10.06 -21.98 -11.88
C LEU A 53 9.65 -23.44 -11.66
N THR A 54 9.96 -24.33 -12.62
CA THR A 54 9.85 -25.78 -12.42
C THR A 54 11.02 -26.26 -11.56
N GLY A 55 11.14 -25.71 -10.35
CA GLY A 55 12.06 -26.19 -9.33
C GLY A 55 11.51 -27.49 -8.75
N LYS A 56 12.40 -28.47 -8.49
CA LYS A 56 11.98 -29.67 -7.75
C LYS A 56 11.54 -29.26 -6.34
N PRO A 57 10.54 -29.91 -5.71
CA PRO A 57 10.06 -29.54 -4.37
C PRO A 57 11.18 -29.35 -3.33
N GLU A 58 12.23 -30.18 -3.38
CA GLU A 58 13.41 -30.08 -2.51
C GLU A 58 14.23 -28.79 -2.71
N GLU A 59 14.31 -28.28 -3.94
CA GLU A 59 15.00 -27.04 -4.26
C GLU A 59 14.21 -25.83 -3.75
N MET A 60 12.88 -25.90 -3.85
CA MET A 60 12.03 -24.84 -3.33
C MET A 60 12.03 -24.81 -1.80
N GLU A 61 12.09 -25.96 -1.13
CA GLU A 61 12.26 -26.00 0.32
C GLU A 61 13.59 -25.38 0.75
N LYS A 62 14.70 -25.68 0.06
CA LYS A 62 15.99 -25.02 0.33
C LYS A 62 15.93 -23.51 0.12
N THR A 63 15.28 -23.07 -0.94
CA THR A 63 15.07 -21.64 -1.23
C THR A 63 14.24 -20.97 -0.16
N LYS A 64 13.19 -21.64 0.34
CA LYS A 64 12.37 -21.18 1.46
C LYS A 64 13.21 -21.03 2.73
N GLN A 65 14.05 -22.02 3.05
CA GLN A 65 14.96 -21.95 4.21
C GLN A 65 15.97 -20.80 4.07
N LEU A 66 16.47 -20.53 2.86
CA LEU A 66 17.31 -19.36 2.60
C LEU A 66 16.58 -18.05 2.92
N VAL A 67 15.34 -17.90 2.47
CA VAL A 67 14.52 -16.70 2.76
C VAL A 67 14.27 -16.56 4.26
N ILE A 68 13.91 -17.66 4.94
CA ILE A 68 13.67 -17.68 6.40
C ILE A 68 14.94 -17.30 7.16
N SER A 69 16.12 -17.74 6.70
CA SER A 69 17.40 -17.43 7.35
C SER A 69 17.77 -15.93 7.33
N ALA A 70 17.13 -15.14 6.45
CA ALA A 70 17.34 -13.71 6.37
C ALA A 70 16.49 -12.91 7.37
N LEU A 71 15.51 -13.55 8.03
CA LEU A 71 14.66 -12.89 9.03
C LEU A 71 15.47 -12.49 10.26
N GLN A 72 15.16 -11.31 10.80
CA GLN A 72 15.73 -10.84 12.06
C GLN A 72 14.64 -10.84 13.14
N TYR A 73 15.01 -11.24 14.35
CA TYR A 73 14.09 -11.32 15.48
C TYR A 73 14.45 -10.26 16.51
N HIS A 74 13.45 -9.49 16.91
CA HIS A 74 13.56 -8.43 17.90
C HIS A 74 12.65 -8.77 19.09
N PRO A 75 13.19 -9.38 20.16
CA PRO A 75 12.41 -9.69 21.35
C PRO A 75 11.96 -8.42 22.07
N ASP A 76 10.81 -8.50 22.74
CA ASP A 76 10.20 -7.45 23.54
C ASP A 76 9.90 -6.15 22.77
N TRP A 77 9.54 -6.28 21.49
CA TRP A 77 9.17 -5.16 20.62
C TRP A 77 7.87 -5.45 19.85
N PRO A 78 6.96 -4.47 19.68
CA PRO A 78 7.01 -3.10 20.19
C PRO A 78 6.71 -2.99 21.70
N THR A 79 6.26 -4.08 22.31
CA THR A 79 5.96 -4.18 23.74
C THR A 79 6.58 -5.45 24.33
N PRO A 80 6.85 -5.49 25.65
CA PRO A 80 7.37 -6.69 26.31
C PRO A 80 6.48 -7.91 26.05
N GLY A 81 7.11 -9.07 25.84
CA GLY A 81 6.45 -10.33 25.53
C GLY A 81 6.14 -10.58 24.06
N VAL A 82 6.34 -9.59 23.17
CA VAL A 82 6.19 -9.75 21.72
C VAL A 82 7.56 -10.00 21.08
N ASN A 83 7.68 -11.05 20.28
CA ASN A 83 8.87 -11.29 19.46
C ASN A 83 8.61 -10.83 18.02
N PHE A 84 9.10 -9.64 17.67
CA PHE A 84 8.88 -9.07 16.35
C PHE A 84 9.79 -9.71 15.30
N ILE A 85 9.21 -10.04 14.14
CA ILE A 85 9.92 -10.64 13.01
C ILE A 85 10.14 -9.55 11.96
N ASP A 86 11.37 -9.08 11.84
CA ASP A 86 11.79 -8.11 10.82
C ASP A 86 12.11 -8.80 9.49
N ILE A 87 11.29 -8.52 8.48
CA ILE A 87 11.46 -8.99 7.10
C ILE A 87 12.35 -8.06 6.26
N LEU A 88 12.66 -6.85 6.75
CA LEU A 88 13.38 -5.84 5.97
C LEU A 88 14.75 -6.27 5.43
N PRO A 89 15.53 -7.14 6.11
CA PRO A 89 16.78 -7.64 5.56
C PRO A 89 16.63 -8.39 4.23
N ILE A 90 15.47 -9.03 3.97
CA ILE A 90 15.19 -9.70 2.69
C ILE A 90 15.33 -8.72 1.53
N PHE A 91 14.77 -7.51 1.66
CA PHE A 91 14.76 -6.50 0.59
C PHE A 91 16.12 -5.83 0.38
N ARG A 92 17.05 -5.95 1.34
CA ARG A 92 18.42 -5.42 1.20
C ARG A 92 19.29 -6.30 0.29
N ASN A 93 18.89 -7.56 0.07
CA ASN A 93 19.58 -8.49 -0.81
C ASN A 93 18.67 -8.86 -2.00
N PRO A 94 18.94 -8.35 -3.22
CA PRO A 94 18.12 -8.64 -4.39
C PRO A 94 17.95 -10.13 -4.71
N ALA A 95 18.96 -10.96 -4.42
CA ALA A 95 18.88 -12.40 -4.65
C ALA A 95 17.92 -13.10 -3.67
N ILE A 96 17.91 -12.68 -2.41
CA ILE A 96 16.98 -13.21 -1.40
C ILE A 96 15.57 -12.69 -1.68
N PHE A 97 15.41 -11.42 -2.09
CA PHE A 97 14.10 -10.91 -2.48
C PHE A 97 13.54 -11.65 -3.72
N ALA A 98 14.38 -11.93 -4.73
CA ALA A 98 13.97 -12.76 -5.86
C ALA A 98 13.55 -14.17 -5.40
N SER A 99 14.30 -14.77 -4.48
CA SER A 99 14.00 -16.07 -3.88
C SER A 99 12.66 -16.07 -3.14
N LEU A 100 12.32 -15.01 -2.41
CA LEU A 100 11.01 -14.84 -1.77
C LEU A 100 9.90 -14.89 -2.81
N LEU A 101 10.03 -14.14 -3.92
CA LEU A 101 9.02 -14.12 -4.98
C LEU A 101 8.88 -15.48 -5.66
N ASP A 102 10.00 -16.16 -5.92
CA ASP A 102 10.01 -17.48 -6.55
C ASP A 102 9.28 -18.52 -5.67
N VAL A 103 9.53 -18.51 -4.35
CA VAL A 103 8.83 -19.37 -3.38
C VAL A 103 7.34 -19.05 -3.30
N LEU A 104 6.96 -17.77 -3.24
CA LEU A 104 5.55 -17.35 -3.18
C LEU A 104 4.79 -17.75 -4.44
N ILE A 105 5.38 -17.54 -5.62
CA ILE A 105 4.76 -17.92 -6.89
C ILE A 105 4.58 -19.42 -6.96
N TYR A 106 5.61 -20.20 -6.63
CA TYR A 106 5.51 -21.65 -6.58
C TYR A 106 4.38 -22.11 -5.65
N GLN A 107 4.32 -21.57 -4.44
CA GLN A 107 3.26 -21.89 -3.47
C GLN A 107 1.86 -21.56 -4.03
N ILE A 108 1.69 -20.41 -4.69
CA ILE A 108 0.41 -20.01 -5.29
C ILE A 108 0.00 -20.99 -6.40
N GLU A 109 0.92 -21.37 -7.28
CA GLU A 109 0.64 -22.28 -8.39
C GLU A 109 0.30 -23.69 -7.90
N GLU A 110 1.01 -24.20 -6.89
CA GLU A 110 0.71 -25.49 -6.26
C GLU A 110 -0.63 -25.47 -5.51
N THR A 111 -0.95 -24.37 -4.82
CA THR A 111 -2.19 -24.27 -4.04
C THR A 111 -3.41 -24.05 -4.94
N PHE A 112 -3.25 -23.34 -6.06
CA PHE A 112 -4.35 -22.94 -6.95
C PHE A 112 -4.09 -23.29 -8.43
N PRO A 113 -3.88 -24.57 -8.79
CA PRO A 113 -3.43 -24.96 -10.13
C PRO A 113 -4.39 -24.58 -11.26
N SER A 114 -5.69 -24.47 -10.98
CA SER A 114 -6.73 -24.09 -11.95
C SER A 114 -7.45 -22.79 -11.60
N ASN A 115 -7.00 -22.07 -10.58
CA ASN A 115 -7.69 -20.87 -10.07
C ASN A 115 -6.67 -19.76 -9.76
N LYS A 116 -5.91 -19.36 -10.77
CA LYS A 116 -4.88 -18.34 -10.63
C LYS A 116 -5.49 -16.99 -10.20
N PRO A 117 -4.79 -16.21 -9.35
CA PRO A 117 -5.23 -14.86 -9.00
C PRO A 117 -5.41 -14.00 -10.25
N GLY A 118 -6.42 -13.14 -10.25
CA GLY A 118 -6.66 -12.12 -11.26
C GLY A 118 -6.24 -10.70 -10.81
N VAL A 119 -5.87 -10.54 -9.54
CA VAL A 119 -5.34 -9.30 -8.94
C VAL A 119 -4.66 -9.63 -7.62
N VAL A 120 -3.60 -8.90 -7.29
CA VAL A 120 -2.97 -8.93 -5.96
C VAL A 120 -3.39 -7.68 -5.20
N VAL A 121 -3.89 -7.88 -3.97
CA VAL A 121 -4.23 -6.80 -3.05
C VAL A 121 -3.20 -6.77 -1.93
N GLY A 122 -2.49 -5.66 -1.78
CA GLY A 122 -1.56 -5.47 -0.65
C GLY A 122 -2.21 -4.71 0.49
N LEU A 123 -1.88 -5.06 1.74
CA LEU A 123 -2.27 -4.27 2.91
C LEU A 123 -1.21 -3.24 3.30
N ASP A 124 -1.65 -2.03 3.67
CA ASP A 124 -0.76 -0.95 4.13
C ASP A 124 -0.12 -1.32 5.48
N ALA A 125 1.20 -1.24 5.67
CA ALA A 125 2.21 -0.82 4.68
C ALA A 125 3.06 -1.98 4.14
N ARG A 126 3.16 -3.09 4.87
CA ARG A 126 4.22 -4.08 4.65
C ARG A 126 3.89 -5.03 3.49
N GLY A 127 2.60 -5.29 3.23
CA GLY A 127 2.15 -5.89 1.98
C GLY A 127 2.62 -5.13 0.73
N PHE A 128 2.91 -3.82 0.82
CA PHE A 128 3.43 -3.04 -0.31
C PHE A 128 4.91 -3.28 -0.60
N LEU A 129 5.66 -3.88 0.32
CA LEU A 129 7.09 -4.15 0.13
C LEU A 129 7.35 -5.21 -0.96
N PHE A 130 6.40 -6.13 -1.16
CA PHE A 130 6.53 -7.21 -2.14
C PHE A 130 5.29 -7.41 -3.02
N GLY A 131 4.11 -6.97 -2.59
CA GLY A 131 2.85 -7.16 -3.32
C GLY A 131 2.88 -6.64 -4.76
N PRO A 132 3.33 -5.40 -5.04
CA PRO A 132 3.44 -4.89 -6.40
C PRO A 132 4.38 -5.72 -7.28
N THR A 133 5.53 -6.13 -6.75
CA THR A 133 6.52 -6.94 -7.49
C THR A 133 6.01 -8.36 -7.73
N LEU A 134 5.28 -8.94 -6.77
CA LEU A 134 4.61 -10.23 -6.94
C LEU A 134 3.52 -10.16 -8.02
N ALA A 135 2.68 -9.12 -8.00
CA ALA A 135 1.66 -8.88 -9.02
C ALA A 135 2.29 -8.77 -10.42
N LEU A 136 3.38 -8.01 -10.53
CA LEU A 136 4.14 -7.86 -11.76
C LEU A 136 4.67 -9.21 -12.28
N ARG A 137 5.20 -10.06 -11.40
CA ARG A 137 5.72 -11.39 -11.77
C ARG A 137 4.60 -12.37 -12.16
N LEU A 138 3.43 -12.26 -11.55
CA LEU A 138 2.24 -13.03 -11.90
C LEU A 138 1.53 -12.51 -13.17
N GLY A 139 1.89 -11.30 -13.64
CA GLY A 139 1.24 -10.67 -14.80
C GLY A 139 -0.17 -10.18 -14.51
N VAL A 140 -0.46 -9.77 -13.27
CA VAL A 140 -1.79 -9.32 -12.83
C VAL A 140 -1.73 -7.92 -12.21
N PRO A 141 -2.85 -7.19 -12.16
CA PRO A 141 -2.90 -5.89 -11.49
C PRO A 141 -2.56 -5.97 -10.00
N PHE A 142 -2.07 -4.86 -9.46
CA PHE A 142 -1.91 -4.64 -8.03
C PHE A 142 -2.90 -3.58 -7.55
N VAL A 143 -3.50 -3.81 -6.38
CA VAL A 143 -4.44 -2.88 -5.73
C VAL A 143 -4.04 -2.65 -4.27
N PRO A 144 -3.87 -1.40 -3.83
CA PRO A 144 -3.60 -1.12 -2.42
C PRO A 144 -4.88 -1.06 -1.58
N VAL A 145 -4.83 -1.67 -0.39
CA VAL A 145 -5.74 -1.38 0.72
C VAL A 145 -4.97 -0.52 1.72
N ARG A 146 -5.54 0.62 2.11
CA ARG A 146 -4.86 1.58 3.01
C ARG A 146 -5.72 1.93 4.20
N LYS A 147 -5.09 2.47 5.24
CA LYS A 147 -5.81 3.09 6.35
C LYS A 147 -6.68 4.26 5.89
N SER A 148 -7.74 4.53 6.65
CA SER A 148 -8.69 5.61 6.38
C SER A 148 -8.01 6.96 6.12
N GLY A 149 -8.52 7.70 5.13
CA GLY A 149 -8.05 9.04 4.76
C GLY A 149 -6.80 9.09 3.88
N LYS A 150 -6.23 7.94 3.50
CA LYS A 150 -5.03 7.88 2.64
C LYS A 150 -5.33 7.60 1.15
N MET A 151 -6.58 7.30 0.80
CA MET A 151 -6.99 6.99 -0.57
C MET A 151 -7.80 8.15 -1.18
N PRO A 152 -7.51 8.56 -2.43
CA PRO A 152 -8.35 9.52 -3.13
C PRO A 152 -9.56 8.84 -3.79
N GLY A 153 -10.61 9.61 -4.04
CA GLY A 153 -11.79 9.16 -4.78
C GLY A 153 -12.77 8.36 -3.92
N ILE A 154 -13.70 7.67 -4.59
CA ILE A 154 -14.74 6.87 -3.94
C ILE A 154 -14.11 5.58 -3.41
N CYS A 155 -14.24 5.35 -2.11
CA CYS A 155 -13.70 4.17 -1.46
C CYS A 155 -14.80 3.37 -0.76
N PHE A 156 -14.66 2.05 -0.75
CA PHE A 156 -15.30 1.20 0.25
C PHE A 156 -14.47 1.27 1.53
N THR A 157 -15.15 1.32 2.68
CA THR A 157 -14.52 1.39 4.01
C THR A 157 -15.02 0.23 4.85
N GLU A 158 -14.10 -0.50 5.48
CA GLU A 158 -14.41 -1.58 6.42
C GLU A 158 -13.68 -1.33 7.73
N GLY A 159 -14.42 -1.30 8.83
CA GLY A 159 -13.88 -1.09 10.18
C GLY A 159 -13.49 -2.41 10.83
N TYR A 160 -12.47 -2.38 11.67
CA TYR A 160 -12.07 -3.52 12.50
C TYR A 160 -11.68 -3.05 13.90
N GLU A 161 -11.99 -3.87 14.90
CA GLU A 161 -11.69 -3.58 16.29
C GLU A 161 -10.29 -4.08 16.66
N LYS A 162 -9.58 -3.28 17.45
CA LYS A 162 -8.35 -3.68 18.12
C LYS A 162 -8.59 -3.62 19.62
N GLU A 163 -7.66 -4.19 20.40
CA GLU A 163 -7.69 -4.15 21.87
C GLU A 163 -7.85 -2.73 22.44
N TYR A 164 -7.37 -1.70 21.72
CA TYR A 164 -7.49 -0.30 22.12
C TYR A 164 -7.94 0.58 20.93
N GLY A 165 -9.17 0.35 20.45
CA GLY A 165 -9.86 1.22 19.50
C GLY A 165 -10.09 0.61 18.12
N GLY A 166 -11.00 1.22 17.35
CA GLY A 166 -11.26 0.84 15.95
C GLY A 166 -10.23 1.44 15.00
N ASP A 167 -9.87 0.71 13.96
CA ASP A 167 -9.18 1.23 12.78
C ASP A 167 -9.99 0.83 11.54
N GLU A 168 -9.72 1.47 10.41
CA GLU A 168 -10.53 1.31 9.19
C GLU A 168 -9.61 1.13 7.99
N PHE A 169 -9.97 0.18 7.14
CA PHE A 169 -9.35 -0.02 5.85
C PHE A 169 -10.21 0.53 4.73
N GLN A 170 -9.55 1.09 3.72
CA GLN A 170 -10.15 1.67 2.54
C GLN A 170 -9.55 1.09 1.27
N ILE A 171 -10.42 0.84 0.29
CA ILE A 171 -10.08 0.39 -1.06
C ILE A 171 -10.92 1.20 -2.06
N GLN A 172 -10.33 1.59 -3.19
CA GLN A 172 -11.05 2.32 -4.24
C GLN A 172 -12.17 1.46 -4.85
N ALA A 173 -13.36 2.04 -5.01
CA ALA A 173 -14.57 1.30 -5.36
C ALA A 173 -14.54 0.65 -6.75
N ASP A 174 -13.69 1.15 -7.66
CA ASP A 174 -13.50 0.67 -9.03
C ASP A 174 -12.26 -0.22 -9.20
N SER A 175 -11.53 -0.51 -8.11
CA SER A 175 -10.24 -1.21 -8.18
C SER A 175 -10.34 -2.72 -8.43
N ILE A 176 -11.49 -3.33 -8.14
CA ILE A 176 -11.73 -4.77 -8.27
C ILE A 176 -12.97 -5.03 -9.11
N GLN A 177 -12.84 -5.89 -10.12
CA GLN A 177 -13.96 -6.28 -10.97
C GLN A 177 -14.83 -7.36 -10.31
N LYS A 178 -16.12 -7.37 -10.65
CA LYS A 178 -17.04 -8.42 -10.19
C LYS A 178 -16.50 -9.80 -10.58
N ASN A 179 -16.47 -10.73 -9.64
CA ASN A 179 -15.95 -12.09 -9.77
C ASN A 179 -14.42 -12.22 -10.00
N GLN A 180 -13.66 -11.13 -9.90
CA GLN A 180 -12.20 -11.19 -9.99
C GLN A 180 -11.63 -11.98 -8.80
N LYS A 181 -10.69 -12.89 -9.09
CA LYS A 181 -10.01 -13.67 -8.05
C LYS A 181 -8.93 -12.81 -7.41
N VAL A 182 -9.05 -12.56 -6.11
CA VAL A 182 -8.16 -11.67 -5.36
C VAL A 182 -7.18 -12.50 -4.54
N LEU A 183 -5.88 -12.22 -4.67
CA LEU A 183 -4.85 -12.68 -3.74
C LEU A 183 -4.50 -11.53 -2.79
N ILE A 184 -4.89 -11.63 -1.53
CA ILE A 184 -4.52 -10.65 -0.51
C ILE A 184 -3.14 -11.02 0.05
N VAL A 185 -2.26 -10.04 0.21
CA VAL A 185 -0.92 -10.22 0.75
C VAL A 185 -0.60 -9.21 1.83
N ASP A 186 0.02 -9.69 2.89
CA ASP A 186 0.68 -8.93 3.93
C ASP A 186 1.85 -9.76 4.47
N ASP A 187 2.73 -9.15 5.27
CA ASP A 187 3.89 -9.88 5.79
C ASP A 187 3.59 -10.76 7.00
N ILE A 188 2.74 -10.31 7.92
CA ILE A 188 2.40 -11.03 9.15
C ILE A 188 0.89 -11.01 9.33
N LEU A 189 0.30 -12.21 9.44
CA LEU A 189 -1.04 -12.42 9.96
C LEU A 189 -0.90 -12.68 11.48
N ALA A 190 -1.24 -11.68 12.30
CA ALA A 190 -1.15 -11.79 13.77
C ALA A 190 -2.47 -12.31 14.37
N THR A 191 -3.40 -11.42 14.72
CA THR A 191 -4.71 -11.81 15.29
C THR A 191 -5.67 -12.34 14.22
N GLY A 192 -5.57 -11.82 12.99
CA GLY A 192 -6.32 -12.35 11.84
C GLY A 192 -7.83 -12.43 12.05
N GLU A 193 -8.39 -11.62 12.94
CA GLU A 193 -9.84 -11.55 13.15
C GLU A 193 -10.47 -10.91 11.90
N PHE A 194 -11.13 -11.74 11.11
CA PHE A 194 -11.93 -11.38 9.94
C PHE A 194 -13.37 -11.84 10.15
#